data_AF-A0A6J4TF14-F1
#
_entry.id   AF-A0A6J4TF14-F1
#
_cell.length_a   1.000
_cell.length_b   1.000
_cell.length_c   1.000
_cell.angle_alpha   90.00
_cell.angle_beta   90.00
_cell.angle_gamma   90.00
#
_symmetry.space_group_name_H-M   'P 1'
#
loop_
_entity.id
_entity.type
_entity.pdbx_description
1 polymer ?
#
loop_
_entity_poly.entity_id
_entity_poly.type
_entity_poly.pdbx_seq_one_letter_code
_entity_poly.pdbx_strand_id
1 'polypeptide(L)'
;MAKIKTTENNSKREIIIVEAAKLFKEKGYKAASMRELASAVGVEAASLYNHIQSKNDLLNAICMNVANRYTSNIDQVENEQSTV
;
A
#
# COMPACT_ATOMS: atom_id res chain seq x y z
N MET A 1 14.79 9.42 16.35
CA MET A 1 13.83 8.46 15.77
C MET A 1 13.53 8.88 14.34
N ALA A 2 13.77 8.00 13.37
CA ALA A 2 13.42 8.26 11.98
C ALA A 2 11.89 8.23 11.80
N LYS A 3 11.36 9.12 10.95
CA LYS A 3 9.92 9.29 10.72
C LYS A 3 9.62 8.93 9.26
N ILE A 4 8.53 8.20 9.04
CA ILE A 4 7.95 8.01 7.70
C ILE A 4 7.64 9.40 7.13
N LYS A 5 8.30 9.75 6.02
CA LYS A 5 8.10 11.03 5.35
C LYS A 5 6.75 11.01 4.63
N THR A 6 5.77 11.72 5.16
CA THR A 6 4.47 11.94 4.49
C THR A 6 4.62 12.95 3.36
N THR A 7 3.90 12.75 2.26
CA THR A 7 3.69 13.78 1.22
C THR A 7 2.31 14.41 1.40
N GLU A 8 2.05 15.59 0.84
CA GLU A 8 0.78 16.32 1.02
C GLU A 8 -0.49 15.48 0.75
N ASN A 9 -0.38 14.44 -0.10
CA ASN A 9 -1.52 13.58 -0.48
C ASN A 9 -1.49 12.15 0.08
N ASN A 10 -0.52 11.75 0.91
CA ASN A 10 -0.46 10.36 1.41
C ASN A 10 -0.20 10.28 2.92
N SER A 11 -1.08 9.59 3.62
CA SER A 11 -0.91 9.15 5.00
C SER A 11 0.28 8.20 5.14
N LYS A 12 0.82 8.09 6.36
CA LYS A 12 1.90 7.11 6.66
C LYS A 12 1.48 5.68 6.30
N ARG A 13 0.20 5.35 6.51
CA ARG A 13 -0.35 4.03 6.19
C ARG A 13 -0.33 3.76 4.68
N GLU A 14 -0.71 4.73 3.86
CA GLU A 14 -0.67 4.59 2.39
C GLU A 14 0.76 4.40 1.89
N ILE A 15 1.72 5.14 2.45
CA ILE A 15 3.14 4.97 2.10
C ILE A 15 3.61 3.55 2.41
N ILE A 16 3.27 3.02 3.59
CA ILE A 16 3.60 1.65 3.96
C ILE A 16 2.96 0.64 2.99
N ILE A 17 1.70 0.85 2.59
CA ILE A 17 1.01 -0.04 1.63
C ILE A 17 1.72 -0.03 0.27
N VAL A 18 2.13 1.14 -0.21
CA VAL A 18 2.85 1.28 -1.49
C VAL A 18 4.21 0.58 -1.44
N GLU A 19 4.99 0.79 -0.37
CA GLU A 19 6.29 0.13 -0.22
C GLU A 19 6.14 -1.39 -0.01
N ALA A 20 5.10 -1.83 0.69
CA ALA A 20 4.77 -3.25 0.80
C ALA A 20 4.44 -3.87 -0.56
N ALA A 21 3.67 -3.17 -1.40
CA ALA A 21 3.35 -3.64 -2.75
C ALA A 21 4.61 -3.79 -3.61
N LYS A 22 5.53 -2.83 -3.54
CA LYS A 22 6.82 -2.91 -4.25
C LYS A 22 7.65 -4.10 -3.76
N LEU A 23 7.80 -4.24 -2.44
CA LEU A 23 8.56 -5.33 -1.83
C LEU A 23 7.98 -6.70 -2.17
N PHE A 24 6.65 -6.85 -2.12
CA PHE A 24 5.96 -8.09 -2.46
C PHE A 24 6.06 -8.41 -3.95
N LYS A 25 6.05 -7.40 -4.83
CA LYS A 25 6.29 -7.58 -6.27
C LYS A 25 7.70 -8.08 -6.56
N GLU A 26 8.70 -7.54 -5.87
CA GLU A 26 10.12 -7.88 -6.10
C GLU A 26 10.49 -9.25 -5.54
N LYS A 27 10.10 -9.54 -4.30
CA LYS A 27 10.55 -10.75 -3.58
C LYS A 27 9.50 -11.86 -3.52
N GLY A 28 8.25 -11.56 -3.88
CA GLY A 28 7.11 -12.42 -3.61
C GLY A 28 6.63 -12.29 -2.16
N TYR A 29 5.33 -12.52 -1.96
CA TYR A 29 4.70 -12.38 -0.65
C TYR A 29 5.39 -13.22 0.43
N LYS A 30 5.70 -14.49 0.19
CA LYS A 30 6.27 -15.37 1.23
C LYS A 30 7.66 -14.92 1.70
N ALA A 31 8.55 -14.52 0.78
CA ALA A 31 9.94 -14.19 1.10
C ALA A 31 10.11 -12.79 1.72
N ALA A 32 9.23 -11.84 1.40
CA ALA A 32 9.27 -10.50 2.00
C ALA A 32 9.03 -10.53 3.51
N SER A 33 9.78 -9.76 4.29
CA SER A 33 9.61 -9.66 5.75
C SER A 33 9.17 -8.27 6.21
N MET A 34 8.55 -8.23 7.40
CA MET A 34 8.12 -6.97 8.02
C MET A 34 9.29 -6.08 8.44
N ARG A 35 10.46 -6.68 8.73
CA ARG A 35 11.69 -5.92 9.04
C ARG A 35 12.25 -5.24 7.80
N GLU A 36 12.26 -5.92 6.65
CA GLU A 36 12.67 -5.32 5.39
C GLU A 36 11.74 -4.17 4.99
N LEU A 37 10.42 -4.36 5.16
CA LEU A 37 9.47 -3.27 4.94
C LEU A 37 9.73 -2.08 5.86
N ALA A 38 9.95 -2.31 7.15
CA ALA A 38 10.28 -1.24 8.10
C ALA A 38 11.57 -0.51 7.69
N SER A 39 12.59 -1.24 7.25
CA SER A 39 13.81 -0.65 6.72
C SER A 39 13.57 0.18 5.46
N ALA A 40 12.71 -0.29 4.55
CA ALA A 40 12.37 0.41 3.31
C ALA A 40 11.64 1.73 3.57
N VAL A 41 10.76 1.77 4.58
CA VAL A 41 10.06 3.00 4.99
C VAL A 41 10.83 3.85 6.02
N GLY A 42 12.05 3.42 6.40
CA GLY A 42 12.94 4.16 7.29
C GLY A 42 12.49 4.20 8.75
N VAL A 43 11.86 3.14 9.28
CA VAL A 43 11.50 3.03 10.70
C VAL A 43 11.92 1.69 11.30
N GLU A 44 11.88 1.61 12.62
CA GLU A 44 12.04 0.35 13.34
C GLU A 44 10.82 -0.56 13.14
N ALA A 45 11.03 -1.88 13.16
CA ALA A 45 9.95 -2.85 12.99
C ALA A 45 8.82 -2.65 14.02
N ALA A 46 9.13 -2.32 15.27
CA ALA A 46 8.12 -2.01 16.29
C ALA A 46 7.27 -0.79 15.93
N SER A 47 7.88 0.26 15.38
CA SER A 47 7.18 1.48 14.95
C SER A 47 6.24 1.22 13.75
N LEU A 48 6.59 0.27 12.88
CA LEU A 48 5.76 -0.12 11.74
C LEU A 48 4.39 -0.64 12.21
N TYR A 49 4.36 -1.46 13.25
CA TYR A 49 3.12 -2.06 13.78
C TYR A 49 2.14 -1.04 14.39
N ASN A 50 2.56 0.20 14.65
CA ASN A 50 1.64 1.28 15.04
C ASN A 50 0.72 1.73 13.90
N HIS A 51 1.02 1.35 12.65
CA HIS A 51 0.27 1.77 11.47
C HIS A 51 -0.42 0.61 10.75
N ILE A 52 0.05 -0.62 10.98
CA ILE A 52 -0.39 -1.83 10.28
C ILE A 52 -0.42 -3.00 11.25
N GLN A 53 -1.42 -3.86 11.12
CA GLN A 53 -1.65 -4.97 12.06
C GLN A 53 -0.83 -6.20 11.68
N SER A 54 -0.82 -6.57 10.40
CA SER A 54 -0.07 -7.74 9.92
C SER A 54 0.37 -7.61 8.47
N LYS A 55 1.21 -8.56 8.04
CA LYS A 55 1.60 -8.76 6.64
C LYS A 55 0.40 -9.11 5.75
N ASN A 56 -0.57 -9.84 6.29
CA ASN A 56 -1.79 -10.21 5.56
C ASN A 56 -2.70 -9.00 5.35
N ASP A 57 -2.80 -8.12 6.35
CA ASP A 57 -3.60 -6.90 6.22
C ASP A 57 -3.03 -5.94 5.18
N LEU A 58 -1.71 -5.93 5.01
CA LEU A 58 -1.06 -5.23 3.90
C LEU A 58 -1.46 -5.83 2.56
N LEU A 59 -1.39 -7.15 2.41
CA LEU A 59 -1.80 -7.81 1.16
C LEU A 59 -3.27 -7.53 0.85
N ASN A 60 -4.16 -7.64 1.83
CA ASN A 60 -5.58 -7.32 1.68
C ASN A 60 -5.79 -5.87 1.25
N ALA A 61 -5.11 -4.91 1.89
CA ALA A 61 -5.20 -3.50 1.51
C ALA A 61 -4.70 -3.25 0.09
N ILE A 62 -3.61 -3.90 -0.33
CA ILE A 62 -3.09 -3.82 -1.69
C ILE A 62 -4.12 -4.34 -2.69
N CYS A 63 -4.68 -5.52 -2.44
CA CYS A 63 -5.70 -6.13 -3.30
C CYS A 63 -6.95 -5.25 -3.40
N MET A 64 -7.42 -4.70 -2.27
CA MET A 64 -8.60 -3.83 -2.25
C MET A 64 -8.34 -2.52 -3.01
N ASN A 65 -7.16 -1.92 -2.86
CA ASN A 65 -6.80 -0.72 -3.61
C ASN A 65 -6.77 -0.97 -5.13
N VAL A 66 -6.28 -2.14 -5.57
CA VAL A 66 -6.30 -2.52 -6.98
C VAL A 66 -7.72 -2.74 -7.47
N ALA A 67 -8.54 -3.47 -6.70
CA ALA A 67 -9.94 -3.73 -7.04
C ALA A 67 -10.74 -2.42 -7.14
N ASN A 68 -10.62 -1.53 -6.15
CA ASN A 68 -11.29 -0.24 -6.16
C ASN A 68 -10.89 0.60 -7.36
N ARG A 69 -9.59 0.69 -7.69
CA ARG A 69 -9.13 1.42 -8.87
C ARG A 69 -9.67 0.82 -10.16
N TYR A 70 -9.73 -0.51 -10.25
CA TYR A 70 -10.29 -1.19 -11.40
C TYR A 70 -11.78 -0.87 -11.58
N THR A 71 -12.58 -0.98 -10.51
CA THR A 71 -14.01 -0.63 -10.53
C THR A 71 -14.21 0.84 -10.89
N SER A 72 -13.50 1.77 -10.24
CA SER A 72 -13.64 3.21 -10.54
C SER A 72 -13.28 3.54 -11.98
N ASN A 73 -12.31 2.85 -12.58
CA ASN A 73 -11.96 3.05 -13.98
C ASN A 73 -13.06 2.53 -14.92
N ILE A 74 -13.73 1.41 -14.58
CA ILE A 74 -14.88 0.92 -15.35
C ILE A 74 -16.02 1.93 -15.27
N ASP A 75 -16.35 2.40 -14.06
CA ASP A 75 -17.43 3.36 -13.86
C ASP A 75 -17.18 4.66 -14.66
N GLN A 76 -15.93 5.11 -14.76
CA GLN A 76 -15.57 6.28 -15.56
C GLN A 76 -15.85 6.06 -17.05
N VAL A 77 -15.47 4.90 -17.60
CA VAL A 77 -15.71 4.58 -19.01
C VAL A 77 -17.20 4.48 -19.33
N GLU A 78 -18.01 3.91 -18.44
CA GLU A 78 -19.47 3.83 -18.62
C GLU A 78 -20.13 5.22 -18.61
N ASN A 79 -19.68 6.10 -17.72
CA ASN A 79 -20.22 7.45 -17.60
C ASN A 79 -19.79 8.36 -18.77
N GLU A 80 -18.59 8.17 -19.33
CA GLU A 80 -18.12 8.91 -20.52
C GLU A 80 -18.92 8.58 -21.79
N GLN A 81 -19.49 7.37 -21.90
CA GLN A 81 -20.30 6.94 -23.06
C GLN A 81 -21.73 7.49 -23.07
N SER A 82 -22.22 8.04 -21.96
CA SER A 82 -23.59 8.58 -21.84
C SER A 82 -23.72 10.06 -22.28
N THR A 83 -22.63 10.68 -22.75
CA THR A 83 -22.61 12.11 -23.14
C THR A 83 -22.64 12.32 -24.66
N VAL A 84 -23.05 11.31 -25.44
CA VAL A 84 -23.19 11.41 -26.91
C VAL A 84 -24.63 11.20 -27.34
#